data_AF-A0A352GH27-F1
#
_entry.id   AF-A0A352GH27-F1
#
_cell.length_a   1.000
_cell.length_b   1.000
_cell.length_c   1.000
_cell.angle_alpha   90.00
_cell.angle_beta   90.00
_cell.angle_gamma   90.00
#
_symmetry.space_group_name_H-M   'P 1'
#
loop_
_entity.id
_entity.type
_entity.pdbx_description
1 polymer ?
#
loop_
_entity_poly.entity_id
_entity_poly.type
_entity_poly.pdbx_seq_one_letter_code
_entity_poly.pdbx_strand_id
1 'polypeptide(L)'
;ALPPETVVFGEIGLSGEIRPVSRTDVRLKEAGKLGFTGAFVPRVRGKSKEGAAARDAGLTVKALERLDDLVTLFETGAAPKQPARSAS
;
A
#
# COMPACT_ATOMS: atom_id res chain seq x y z
N ALA A 1 10.20 8.16 -9.78
CA ALA A 1 9.86 6.76 -10.09
C ALA A 1 9.31 6.09 -8.85
N LEU A 2 8.57 4.97 -8.94
CA LEU A 2 8.22 4.18 -7.74
C LEU A 2 9.51 3.69 -7.05
N PRO A 3 9.57 3.62 -5.71
CA PRO A 3 10.71 3.02 -5.04
C PRO A 3 11.01 1.61 -5.58
N PRO A 4 12.28 1.23 -5.74
CA PRO A 4 12.65 -0.11 -6.20
C PRO A 4 12.11 -1.17 -5.24
N GLU A 5 12.00 -2.41 -5.73
CA GLU A 5 11.57 -3.57 -4.92
C GLU A 5 10.26 -3.35 -4.14
N THR A 6 9.30 -2.66 -4.77
CA THR A 6 8.00 -2.39 -4.19
C THR A 6 6.84 -2.94 -5.03
N VAL A 7 5.88 -3.57 -4.36
CA VAL A 7 4.60 -3.99 -4.96
C VAL A 7 3.46 -3.05 -4.57
N VAL A 8 2.44 -2.95 -5.41
CA VAL A 8 1.22 -2.17 -5.13
C VAL A 8 0.01 -3.08 -5.27
N PHE A 9 -0.88 -3.06 -4.28
CA PHE A 9 -2.14 -3.79 -4.29
C PHE A 9 -3.32 -2.83 -4.19
N GLY A 10 -4.38 -3.10 -4.95
CA GLY A 10 -5.61 -2.33 -4.92
C GLY A 10 -6.37 -2.42 -6.24
N GLU A 11 -7.67 -2.17 -6.18
CA GLU A 11 -8.51 -1.88 -7.34
C GLU A 11 -8.72 -0.37 -7.43
N ILE A 12 -8.77 0.17 -8.64
CA ILE A 12 -8.99 1.61 -8.86
C ILE A 12 -10.46 1.79 -9.25
N GLY A 13 -11.18 2.57 -8.46
CA GLY A 13 -12.53 3.02 -8.83
C GLY A 13 -12.48 4.19 -9.80
N LEU A 14 -13.59 4.42 -10.50
CA LEU A 14 -13.66 5.48 -11.52
C LEU A 14 -13.51 6.90 -10.92
N SER A 15 -13.76 7.07 -9.61
CA SER A 15 -13.54 8.35 -8.93
C SER A 15 -12.10 8.55 -8.43
N GLY A 16 -11.23 7.58 -8.73
CA GLY A 16 -9.83 7.56 -8.34
C GLY A 16 -9.59 7.00 -6.94
N GLU A 17 -10.58 6.40 -6.27
CA GLU A 17 -10.38 5.75 -4.98
C GLU A 17 -9.67 4.39 -5.12
N ILE A 18 -8.80 4.07 -4.17
CA ILE A 18 -8.10 2.79 -4.10
C ILE A 18 -8.84 1.85 -3.15
N ARG A 19 -9.27 0.70 -3.65
CA ARG A 19 -10.16 -0.23 -2.96
C ARG A 19 -9.44 -1.52 -2.54
N PRO A 20 -9.80 -2.13 -1.41
CA PRO A 20 -9.26 -3.42 -0.97
C PRO A 20 -9.47 -4.52 -2.00
N VAL A 21 -8.45 -5.35 -2.20
CA VAL A 21 -8.54 -6.58 -2.99
C VAL A 21 -8.55 -7.81 -2.08
N SER A 22 -9.20 -8.88 -2.53
CA SER A 22 -9.29 -10.13 -1.77
C SER A 22 -7.95 -10.83 -1.64
N ARG A 23 -7.64 -11.45 -0.49
CA ARG A 23 -6.39 -12.22 -0.24
C ARG A 23 -5.09 -11.41 -0.34
N THR A 24 -5.12 -10.14 0.06
CA THR A 24 -3.92 -9.28 0.08
C THR A 24 -2.82 -9.84 1.00
N ASP A 25 -3.19 -10.44 2.12
CA ASP A 25 -2.29 -11.10 3.06
C ASP A 25 -1.45 -12.22 2.43
N VAL A 26 -2.07 -13.10 1.62
CA VAL A 26 -1.36 -14.17 0.91
C VAL A 26 -0.37 -13.58 -0.10
N ARG A 27 -0.80 -12.56 -0.85
CA ARG A 27 0.06 -11.91 -1.85
C ARG A 27 1.24 -11.18 -1.22
N LEU A 28 1.07 -10.57 -0.05
CA LEU A 28 2.16 -9.95 0.70
C LEU A 28 3.21 -10.99 1.12
N LYS A 29 2.78 -12.18 1.57
CA LYS A 29 3.71 -13.26 1.90
C LYS A 29 4.51 -13.74 0.70
N GLU A 30 3.87 -13.90 -0.46
CA GLU A 30 4.58 -14.26 -1.69
C GLU A 30 5.52 -13.14 -2.17
N ALA A 31 5.12 -11.87 -2.05
CA ALA A 31 5.98 -10.75 -2.41
C ALA A 31 7.28 -10.72 -1.58
N GLY A 32 7.20 -10.98 -0.27
CA GLY A 32 8.40 -11.12 0.56
C GLY A 32 9.33 -12.25 0.09
N LYS A 33 8.77 -13.41 -0.31
CA LYS A 33 9.56 -14.54 -0.84
C LYS A 33 10.26 -14.22 -2.16
N LEU A 34 9.66 -13.34 -2.97
CA LEU A 34 10.22 -12.90 -4.25
C LEU A 34 11.26 -11.79 -4.10
N GLY A 35 11.54 -11.33 -2.88
CA GLY A 35 12.59 -10.33 -2.59
C GLY A 35 12.10 -8.89 -2.55
N PHE A 36 10.79 -8.64 -2.67
CA PHE A 36 10.26 -7.30 -2.46
C PHE A 36 10.47 -6.87 -1.01
N THR A 37 10.69 -5.57 -0.80
CA THR A 37 10.94 -4.97 0.53
C THR A 37 9.88 -3.92 0.90
N GLY A 38 9.16 -3.41 -0.10
CA GLY A 38 8.09 -2.45 0.06
C GLY A 38 6.75 -2.98 -0.45
N ALA A 39 5.66 -2.53 0.16
CA ALA A 39 4.33 -2.73 -0.37
C ALA A 39 3.42 -1.51 -0.13
N PHE A 40 2.64 -1.16 -1.14
CA PHE A 40 1.52 -0.23 -0.99
C PHE A 40 0.22 -1.01 -1.01
N VAL A 41 -0.66 -0.75 -0.05
CA VAL A 41 -1.96 -1.45 0.06
C VAL A 41 -3.09 -0.43 0.25
N PRO A 42 -4.34 -0.78 -0.08
CA PRO A 42 -5.46 0.11 0.13
C PRO A 42 -5.64 0.38 1.61
N ARG A 43 -6.05 1.59 1.97
CA ARG A 43 -6.29 1.91 3.37
C ARG A 43 -7.54 1.17 3.88
N VAL A 44 -7.32 0.31 4.87
CA VAL A 44 -8.40 -0.40 5.57
C VAL A 44 -8.62 0.24 6.95
N ARG A 45 -9.88 0.42 7.35
CA ARG A 45 -10.21 0.88 8.71
C ARG A 45 -10.23 -0.33 9.66
N GLY A 46 -9.48 -0.26 10.76
CA GLY A 46 -9.44 -1.30 11.80
C GLY A 46 -8.20 -2.17 11.78
N LYS A 47 -8.22 -3.27 12.55
CA LYS A 47 -7.13 -4.27 12.55
C LYS A 47 -7.15 -5.03 11.22
N SER A 48 -6.07 -4.92 10.46
CA SER A 48 -5.96 -5.50 9.11
C SER A 48 -5.02 -6.72 9.14
N LYS A 49 -5.38 -7.80 8.42
CA LYS A 49 -4.54 -9.01 8.31
C LYS A 49 -3.27 -8.72 7.50
N GLU A 50 -3.35 -7.74 6.62
CA GLU A 50 -2.31 -7.23 5.74
C GLU A 50 -1.13 -6.68 6.55
N GLY A 51 -1.39 -5.97 7.64
CA GLY A 51 -0.33 -5.42 8.49
C GLY A 51 0.46 -6.51 9.22
N ALA A 52 -0.18 -7.62 9.62
CA ALA A 52 0.52 -8.76 10.21
C ALA A 52 1.28 -9.54 9.12
N ALA A 53 0.60 -9.87 8.02
CA ALA A 53 1.20 -10.62 6.91
C ALA A 53 2.42 -9.93 6.31
N ALA A 54 2.40 -8.61 6.20
CA ALA A 54 3.55 -7.85 5.74
C ALA A 54 4.74 -7.89 6.69
N ARG A 55 4.50 -7.82 8.00
CA ARG A 55 5.57 -7.96 9.01
C ARG A 55 6.21 -9.34 8.92
N ASP A 56 5.39 -10.39 8.83
CA ASP A 56 5.86 -11.77 8.65
C ASP A 56 6.67 -11.93 7.35
N ALA A 57 6.34 -11.14 6.32
CA ALA A 57 7.00 -11.14 5.02
C ALA A 57 8.22 -10.20 4.94
N GLY A 58 8.57 -9.48 6.00
CA GLY A 58 9.67 -8.51 6.00
C GLY A 58 9.40 -7.24 5.16
N LEU A 59 8.14 -6.95 4.85
CA LEU A 59 7.73 -5.82 4.00
C LEU A 59 7.44 -4.56 4.80
N THR A 60 7.95 -3.42 4.30
CA THR A 60 7.49 -2.09 4.73
C THR A 60 6.19 -1.74 4.00
N VAL A 61 5.08 -1.68 4.74
CA VAL A 61 3.76 -1.36 4.16
C VAL A 61 3.37 0.09 4.35
N LYS A 62 2.85 0.69 3.27
CA LYS A 62 2.24 2.03 3.26
C LYS A 62 0.82 1.93 2.71
N ALA A 63 -0.08 2.72 3.28
CA ALA A 63 -1.47 2.76 2.83
C ALA A 63 -1.65 3.77 1.70
N LEU A 64 -2.51 3.44 0.73
CA LEU A 64 -3.01 4.34 -0.31
C LEU A 64 -4.52 4.51 -0.16
N GLU A 65 -5.01 5.73 -0.35
CA GLU A 65 -6.44 6.03 -0.37
C GLU A 65 -6.92 6.36 -1.78
N ARG A 66 -6.08 7.03 -2.58
CA ARG A 66 -6.44 7.55 -3.90
C ARG A 66 -5.34 7.35 -4.94
N LEU A 67 -5.71 7.41 -6.22
CA LEU A 67 -4.79 7.29 -7.34
C LEU A 67 -3.75 8.42 -7.34
N ASP A 68 -4.15 9.62 -6.91
CA ASP A 68 -3.26 10.78 -6.78
C ASP A 68 -2.10 10.54 -5.77
N ASP A 69 -2.33 9.73 -4.73
CA ASP A 69 -1.26 9.27 -3.80
C ASP A 69 -0.19 8.46 -4.56
N LEU A 70 -0.64 7.64 -5.52
CA LEU A 70 0.23 6.81 -6.35
C LEU A 70 1.01 7.67 -7.34
N VAL A 71 0.38 8.64 -8.00
CA VAL A 71 1.09 9.54 -8.94
C VAL A 71 2.20 10.32 -8.25
N THR A 72 1.94 10.84 -7.04
CA THR A 72 2.93 11.57 -6.24
C THR A 72 4.18 10.72 -5.92
N LEU A 73 3.99 9.42 -5.68
CA LEU A 73 5.09 8.46 -5.49
C LEU A 73 5.97 8.34 -6.74
N PHE A 74 5.34 8.29 -7.92
CA PHE A 74 6.06 8.21 -9.19
C PHE A 74 6.85 9.47 -9.50
N GLU A 75 6.42 10.64 -9.04
CA GLU A 75 7.12 11.89 -9.27
C GLU A 75 8.28 12.10 -8.29
N THR A 76 8.12 11.69 -7.03
CA THR A 76 9.06 12.06 -5.96
C THR A 76 10.04 10.95 -5.58
N GLY A 77 9.75 9.68 -5.87
CA GLY A 77 10.53 8.55 -5.35
C GLY A 77 10.45 8.37 -3.82
N ALA A 78 9.64 9.18 -3.14
CA ALA A 78 9.46 9.19 -1.70
C ALA A 78 7.97 9.06 -1.35
N ALA A 79 7.69 8.38 -0.23
CA ALA A 79 6.32 8.08 0.18
C ALA A 79 5.48 9.31 0.54
N PRO A 80 4.16 9.29 0.24
CA PRO A 80 3.30 10.42 0.49
C PRO A 80 3.22 10.69 1.99
N LYS A 81 3.36 11.96 2.36
CA LYS A 81 3.12 12.43 3.73
C LYS A 81 1.63 12.24 4.03
N GLN A 82 1.34 11.47 5.08
CA GLN A 82 -0.02 11.23 5.55
C GLN A 82 -0.73 12.57 5.84
N PRO A 83 -1.91 12.85 5.26
CA PRO A 83 -2.63 14.07 5.56
C PRO A 83 -3.07 14.05 7.03
N ALA A 84 -2.79 15.17 7.71
CA ALA A 84 -3.16 15.39 9.09
C ALA A 84 -4.68 15.18 9.24
N ARG A 85 -5.08 14.26 10.13
CA ARG A 85 -6.50 14.05 10.45
C ARG A 85 -7.06 15.35 11.00
N SER A 86 -8.08 15.90 10.33
CA SER A 86 -8.91 16.97 10.88
C SER A 86 -9.59 16.44 12.13
N ALA A 87 -9.23 17.03 13.28
CA ALA A 87 -9.96 16.86 14.52
C ALA A 87 -11.35 17.51 14.37
N SER A 88 -12.39 16.77 14.71
CA SER A 88 -13.70 17.27 15.13
C SER A 88 -14.18 16.37 16.24
#